data_AF-A0A1A7YG68-F1
#
_entry.id   AF-A0A1A7YG68-F1
#
_cell.length_a   1.000
_cell.length_b   1.000
_cell.length_c   1.000
_cell.angle_alpha   90.00
_cell.angle_beta   90.00
_cell.angle_gamma   90.00
#
_symmetry.space_group_name_H-M   'P 1'
#
loop_
_entity.id
_entity.type
_entity.pdbx_description
1 polymer ?
#
loop_
_entity_poly.entity_id
_entity_poly.type
_entity_poly.pdbx_seq_one_letter_code
_entity_poly.pdbx_strand_id
1 'polypeptide(L)'
;KNEKDNGVAEGPKPENPTKQGPDRLDGNTKLWLGKDYSNFIFKDWTNLDKPFEDNIDRTKIPRIPWRDLSAAVHGRAARDVARHFIQRWNYAKVKKIKYKDDFYPYLLPKSHSTADSLPFTVPGSNKARVQVLRSAHTWSAGTCENSILNTYIHTIKNSEHYIYIENQFFISCTEGTAVKNGIGKAIVDRILRAHREQKKFRVFVVIPLLPGFEGDISSGGGNAIQAILHYTYSTMCRGQNSILSKLSEVEDRWTEYISFCGLRKHSQLRESLVTELIYVHSKTLIADDRCYIIGSANINDRSMLGDRDSELAVFVEDEERVPSVMGGQEYEAGPLTLALRKECFSLLVGASSDPSINIDDPISDDFFFLVWNETAKMNTIIYDKVFRCLPCNSVHSMLQLKEYSCQERLCNTNPEQAVEELKGVRGLLVHFPLKFLCEENLQPPMNTKEGLAPSELWT
;
A
#
# COMPACT_ATOMS: atom_id res chain seq x y z
N LYS A 1 -33.07 36.01 -72.59
CA LYS A 1 -31.80 35.28 -72.66
C LYS A 1 -31.85 34.18 -71.60
N ASN A 2 -31.97 32.95 -72.08
CA ASN A 2 -31.95 31.71 -71.30
C ASN A 2 -30.60 31.55 -70.60
N GLU A 3 -30.58 31.01 -69.39
CA GLU A 3 -30.12 29.64 -69.15
C GLU A 3 -30.46 29.21 -67.71
N LYS A 4 -31.16 28.07 -67.62
CA LYS A 4 -31.38 27.30 -66.39
C LYS A 4 -30.12 26.50 -66.14
N ASP A 5 -29.65 26.45 -64.89
CA ASP A 5 -28.76 25.36 -64.47
C ASP A 5 -29.32 24.68 -63.22
N ASN A 6 -29.58 23.39 -63.38
CA ASN A 6 -30.11 22.48 -62.37
C ASN A 6 -28.93 21.74 -61.75
N GLY A 7 -28.41 22.25 -60.63
CA GLY A 7 -27.37 21.59 -59.84
C GLY A 7 -27.98 20.72 -58.73
N VAL A 8 -27.93 19.41 -58.93
CA VAL A 8 -28.37 18.35 -58.03
C VAL A 8 -27.63 18.42 -56.68
N ALA A 9 -28.37 18.28 -55.57
CA ALA A 9 -27.80 18.17 -54.23
C ALA A 9 -26.98 16.86 -54.12
N GLU A 10 -25.67 16.97 -53.95
CA GLU A 10 -24.84 15.85 -53.54
C GLU A 10 -25.20 15.46 -52.10
N GLY A 11 -25.74 14.26 -51.92
CA GLY A 11 -25.93 13.65 -50.60
C GLY A 11 -24.59 13.46 -49.87
N PRO A 12 -24.61 13.27 -48.53
CA PRO A 12 -23.39 13.13 -47.76
C PRO A 12 -22.60 11.91 -48.24
N LYS A 13 -21.33 12.13 -48.62
CA LYS A 13 -20.38 11.06 -48.94
C LYS A 13 -20.25 10.13 -47.72
N PRO A 14 -20.21 8.79 -47.92
CA PRO A 14 -19.98 7.86 -46.82
C PRO A 14 -18.61 8.14 -46.19
N GLU A 15 -18.58 8.35 -44.87
CA GLU A 15 -17.34 8.48 -44.12
C GLU A 15 -16.52 7.19 -44.28
N ASN A 16 -15.26 7.33 -44.70
CA ASN A 16 -14.28 6.26 -44.64
C ASN A 16 -14.16 5.74 -43.19
N PRO A 17 -14.24 4.41 -42.92
CA PRO A 17 -14.15 3.86 -41.57
C PRO A 17 -12.77 4.01 -40.91
N THR A 18 -11.77 4.55 -41.61
CA THR A 18 -10.35 4.46 -41.26
C THR A 18 -9.75 5.73 -40.65
N LYS A 19 -10.57 6.64 -40.13
CA LYS A 19 -10.10 7.75 -39.28
C LYS A 19 -10.77 7.71 -37.90
N GLN A 20 -10.58 6.63 -37.16
CA GLN A 20 -10.74 6.67 -35.72
C GLN A 20 -9.52 7.40 -35.14
N GLY A 21 -9.68 8.69 -34.82
CA GLY A 21 -8.69 9.40 -34.02
C GLY A 21 -8.55 8.76 -32.63
N PRO A 22 -7.40 8.91 -31.96
CA PRO A 22 -7.13 8.33 -30.63
C PRO A 22 -8.12 8.74 -29.54
N ASP A 23 -8.97 9.75 -29.80
CA ASP A 23 -9.90 10.34 -28.85
C ASP A 23 -11.35 9.81 -28.97
N ARG A 24 -11.64 8.94 -29.94
CA ARG A 24 -12.96 8.29 -30.03
C ARG A 24 -12.99 7.03 -29.15
N LEU A 25 -13.68 7.15 -28.02
CA LEU A 25 -13.88 6.07 -27.04
C LEU A 25 -15.07 5.16 -27.36
N ASP A 26 -15.76 5.40 -28.48
CA ASP A 26 -16.88 4.58 -28.95
C ASP A 26 -16.43 3.12 -29.17
N GLY A 27 -17.03 2.18 -28.44
CA GLY A 27 -16.67 0.76 -28.51
C GLY A 27 -15.43 0.37 -27.68
N ASN A 28 -14.93 1.23 -26.79
CA ASN A 28 -13.83 0.87 -25.90
C ASN A 28 -14.20 -0.30 -24.96
N THR A 29 -13.32 -1.30 -24.89
CA THR A 29 -13.42 -2.46 -23.99
C THR A 29 -12.31 -2.50 -22.94
N LYS A 30 -11.38 -1.55 -22.96
CA LYS A 30 -10.23 -1.49 -22.04
C LYS A 30 -10.58 -0.69 -20.79
N LEU A 31 -10.26 -1.24 -19.62
CA LEU A 31 -10.40 -0.54 -18.34
C LEU A 31 -9.35 0.56 -18.16
N TRP A 32 -8.08 0.25 -18.45
CA TRP A 32 -6.95 1.17 -18.30
C TRP A 32 -6.51 1.66 -19.68
N LEU A 33 -6.66 2.95 -19.99
CA LEU A 33 -6.32 3.52 -21.31
C LEU A 33 -4.92 4.13 -21.31
N GLY A 34 -4.15 3.88 -22.38
CA GLY A 34 -2.79 4.42 -22.56
C GLY A 34 -1.91 4.28 -21.31
N LYS A 35 -1.48 5.42 -20.77
CA LYS A 35 -0.58 5.54 -19.61
C LYS A 35 -1.16 5.01 -18.30
N ASP A 36 -2.47 4.78 -18.22
CA ASP A 36 -3.12 4.19 -17.04
C ASP A 36 -2.83 2.68 -16.91
N TYR A 37 -2.44 2.01 -18.01
CA TYR A 37 -1.89 0.66 -17.93
C TYR A 37 -0.39 0.73 -17.72
N SER A 38 0.05 0.41 -16.51
CA SER A 38 1.44 0.56 -16.11
C SER A 38 1.96 -0.63 -15.31
N ASN A 39 3.28 -0.78 -15.35
CA ASN A 39 4.07 -1.60 -14.45
C ASN A 39 5.35 -0.80 -14.16
N PHE A 40 5.33 -0.01 -13.08
CA PHE A 40 6.40 0.95 -12.74
C PHE A 40 7.67 0.29 -12.19
N ILE A 41 7.63 -1.01 -11.87
CA ILE A 41 8.86 -1.78 -11.58
C ILE A 41 9.57 -2.13 -12.89
N PHE A 42 8.79 -2.49 -13.92
CA PHE A 42 9.32 -2.78 -15.25
C PHE A 42 9.78 -1.51 -15.98
N LYS A 43 8.96 -0.45 -15.97
CA LYS A 43 9.25 0.81 -16.67
C LYS A 43 8.44 1.98 -16.08
N ASP A 44 9.13 3.05 -15.72
CA ASP A 44 8.51 4.28 -15.24
C ASP A 44 7.77 5.03 -16.36
N TRP A 45 6.85 5.92 -15.99
CA TRP A 45 6.05 6.68 -16.94
C TRP A 45 6.89 7.65 -17.76
N THR A 46 6.75 7.60 -19.09
CA THR A 46 7.34 8.60 -20.00
C THR A 46 6.26 9.31 -20.83
N ASN A 47 6.58 10.50 -21.35
CA ASN A 47 5.74 11.24 -22.32
C ASN A 47 4.30 11.49 -21.84
N LEU A 48 4.11 11.96 -20.60
CA LEU A 48 2.78 12.16 -20.00
C LEU A 48 1.87 13.14 -20.75
N ASP A 49 2.44 13.95 -21.64
CA ASP A 49 1.72 14.78 -22.62
C ASP A 49 0.90 13.96 -23.64
N LYS A 50 1.14 12.65 -23.71
CA LYS A 50 0.42 11.71 -24.56
C LYS A 50 -0.27 10.63 -23.72
N PRO A 51 -1.49 10.89 -23.20
CA PRO A 51 -2.12 10.04 -22.19
C PRO A 51 -2.67 8.73 -22.75
N PHE A 52 -3.08 8.69 -24.01
CA PHE A 52 -3.68 7.50 -24.66
C PHE A 52 -2.67 6.58 -25.36
N GLU A 53 -1.39 6.96 -25.40
CA GLU A 53 -0.31 6.08 -25.87
C GLU A 53 0.10 5.13 -24.72
N ASP A 54 0.33 3.86 -25.03
CA ASP A 54 0.77 2.88 -24.03
C ASP A 54 2.24 3.10 -23.64
N ASN A 55 2.57 2.93 -22.35
CA ASN A 55 3.96 3.00 -21.88
C ASN A 55 4.72 1.67 -22.10
N ILE A 56 3.98 0.56 -22.12
CA ILE A 56 4.47 -0.82 -22.17
C ILE A 56 3.60 -1.67 -23.11
N ASP A 57 4.18 -2.73 -23.69
CA ASP A 57 3.45 -3.69 -24.52
C ASP A 57 2.51 -4.56 -23.65
N ARG A 58 1.22 -4.18 -23.63
CA ARG A 58 0.16 -4.86 -22.87
C ARG A 58 0.02 -6.34 -23.17
N THR A 59 0.56 -6.77 -24.31
CA THR A 59 0.41 -8.14 -24.78
C THR A 59 1.48 -9.09 -24.26
N LYS A 60 2.50 -8.53 -23.59
CA LYS A 60 3.64 -9.25 -23.02
C LYS A 60 3.81 -8.94 -21.54
N ILE A 61 3.57 -7.68 -21.14
CA ILE A 61 3.83 -7.20 -19.79
C ILE A 61 2.50 -7.04 -19.05
N PRO A 62 2.25 -7.81 -17.97
CA PRO A 62 1.09 -7.58 -17.12
C PRO A 62 1.23 -6.23 -16.40
N ARG A 63 0.10 -5.54 -16.22
CA ARG A 63 0.06 -4.37 -15.32
C ARG A 63 0.35 -4.82 -13.89
N ILE A 64 0.90 -3.91 -13.10
CA ILE A 64 1.00 -4.11 -11.65
C ILE A 64 -0.33 -3.72 -10.99
N PRO A 65 -1.02 -4.62 -10.26
CA PRO A 65 -2.21 -4.25 -9.53
C PRO A 65 -1.89 -3.25 -8.42
N TRP A 66 -2.78 -2.28 -8.21
CA TRP A 66 -2.65 -1.25 -7.18
C TRP A 66 -3.66 -1.51 -6.08
N ARG A 67 -3.19 -1.69 -4.84
CA ARG A 67 -4.04 -1.81 -3.66
C ARG A 67 -3.83 -0.61 -2.77
N ASP A 68 -4.93 0.05 -2.44
CA ASP A 68 -4.93 1.26 -1.61
C ASP A 68 -6.19 1.33 -0.76
N LEU A 69 -6.16 2.15 0.29
CA LEU A 69 -7.27 2.39 1.19
C LEU A 69 -7.46 3.90 1.35
N SER A 70 -8.71 4.35 1.24
CA SER A 70 -9.07 5.76 1.34
C SER A 70 -10.31 5.95 2.22
N ALA A 71 -10.50 7.17 2.73
CA ALA A 71 -11.64 7.50 3.57
C ALA A 71 -12.30 8.80 3.08
N ALA A 72 -13.64 8.82 3.10
CA ALA A 72 -14.43 10.02 2.93
C ALA A 72 -14.98 10.46 4.28
N VAL A 73 -14.83 11.74 4.62
CA VAL A 73 -15.33 12.32 5.87
C VAL A 73 -16.27 13.49 5.56
N HIS A 74 -17.23 13.71 6.44
CA HIS A 74 -18.26 14.74 6.28
C HIS A 74 -18.20 15.76 7.42
N GLY A 75 -18.92 16.86 7.25
CA GLY A 75 -19.16 17.86 8.29
C GLY A 75 -17.89 18.51 8.82
N ARG A 76 -17.67 18.43 10.14
CA ARG A 76 -16.58 19.13 10.83
C ARG A 76 -15.21 18.64 10.40
N ALA A 77 -15.01 17.32 10.30
CA ALA A 77 -13.75 16.74 9.85
C ALA A 77 -13.40 17.18 8.41
N ALA A 78 -14.38 17.22 7.49
CA ALA A 78 -14.15 17.72 6.14
C ALA A 78 -13.69 19.18 6.12
N ARG A 79 -14.18 20.00 7.06
CA ARG A 79 -13.74 21.40 7.21
C ARG A 79 -12.36 21.52 7.78
N ASP A 80 -11.93 20.59 8.62
CA ASP A 80 -10.58 20.58 9.16
C ASP A 80 -9.58 20.21 8.06
N VAL A 81 -9.93 19.26 7.17
CA VAL A 81 -9.18 19.02 5.92
C VAL A 81 -9.15 20.29 5.04
N ALA A 82 -10.29 20.96 4.86
CA ALA A 82 -10.35 22.21 4.08
C ALA A 82 -9.51 23.33 4.70
N ARG A 83 -9.46 23.45 6.04
CA ARG A 83 -8.60 24.41 6.73
C ARG A 83 -7.12 24.15 6.48
N HIS A 84 -6.70 22.89 6.47
CA HIS A 84 -5.34 22.52 6.07
C HIS A 84 -5.05 22.98 4.63
N PHE A 85 -5.94 22.71 3.69
CA PHE A 85 -5.80 23.16 2.30
C PHE A 85 -5.70 24.68 2.20
N ILE A 86 -6.62 25.41 2.83
CA ILE A 86 -6.67 26.89 2.82
C ILE A 86 -5.39 27.48 3.40
N GLN A 87 -4.88 26.93 4.50
CA GLN A 87 -3.63 27.37 5.10
C GLN A 87 -2.48 27.24 4.09
N ARG A 88 -2.33 26.07 3.45
CA ARG A 88 -1.26 25.83 2.48
C ARG A 88 -1.40 26.68 1.22
N TRP A 89 -2.63 26.86 0.73
CA TRP A 89 -2.92 27.72 -0.41
C TRP A 89 -2.52 29.17 -0.14
N ASN A 90 -3.00 29.75 0.96
CA ASN A 90 -2.69 31.12 1.34
C ASN A 90 -1.18 31.29 1.64
N TYR A 91 -0.54 30.29 2.27
CA TYR A 91 0.90 30.27 2.49
C TYR A 91 1.68 30.28 1.16
N ALA A 92 1.33 29.40 0.21
CA ALA A 92 1.97 29.33 -1.10
C ALA A 92 1.78 30.62 -1.91
N LYS A 93 0.58 31.23 -1.83
CA LYS A 93 0.27 32.52 -2.45
C LYS A 93 1.23 33.62 -2.00
N VAL A 94 1.49 33.71 -0.69
CA VAL A 94 2.38 34.74 -0.13
C VAL A 94 3.85 34.46 -0.47
N LYS A 95 4.26 33.19 -0.50
CA LYS A 95 5.67 32.80 -0.68
C LYS A 95 6.15 32.80 -2.13
N LYS A 96 5.28 32.54 -3.11
CA LYS A 96 5.67 32.43 -4.53
C LYS A 96 5.19 33.65 -5.32
N ILE A 97 6.15 34.39 -5.91
CA ILE A 97 5.88 35.61 -6.68
C ILE A 97 4.80 35.39 -7.75
N LYS A 98 4.87 34.25 -8.47
CA LYS A 98 3.91 33.86 -9.52
C LYS A 98 2.45 33.86 -9.05
N TYR A 99 2.19 33.66 -7.77
CA TYR A 99 0.83 33.50 -7.24
C TYR A 99 0.31 34.77 -6.55
N LYS A 100 1.11 35.85 -6.49
CA LYS A 100 0.73 37.07 -5.75
C LYS A 100 -0.33 37.91 -6.45
N ASP A 101 -0.51 37.75 -7.76
CA ASP A 101 -1.55 38.45 -8.51
C ASP A 101 -2.98 38.10 -8.03
N ASP A 102 -3.96 38.87 -8.50
CA ASP A 102 -5.36 38.68 -8.11
C ASP A 102 -6.03 37.49 -8.78
N PHE A 103 -5.34 36.80 -9.71
CA PHE A 103 -5.86 35.60 -10.37
C PHE A 103 -6.01 34.44 -9.37
N TYR A 104 -5.11 34.34 -8.39
CA TYR A 104 -5.21 33.36 -7.32
C TYR A 104 -5.83 33.99 -6.06
N PRO A 105 -7.12 33.81 -5.76
CA PRO A 105 -7.74 34.46 -4.62
C PRO A 105 -7.22 33.92 -3.29
N TYR A 106 -7.29 34.72 -2.22
CA TYR A 106 -7.18 34.17 -0.87
C TYR A 106 -8.41 33.32 -0.57
N LEU A 107 -8.21 32.19 0.10
CA LEU A 107 -9.29 31.32 0.52
C LEU A 107 -9.64 31.57 1.99
N LEU A 108 -10.93 31.45 2.30
CA LEU A 108 -11.47 31.61 3.64
C LEU A 108 -12.20 30.33 4.09
N PRO A 109 -12.02 29.89 5.33
CA PRO A 109 -12.69 28.69 5.82
C PRO A 109 -14.18 28.95 6.07
N LYS A 110 -15.04 27.99 5.68
CA LYS A 110 -16.45 28.02 6.07
C LYS A 110 -16.59 27.80 7.58
N SER A 111 -17.35 28.68 8.26
CA SER A 111 -17.55 28.63 9.72
C SER A 111 -18.19 27.32 10.17
N HIS A 112 -17.58 26.60 11.13
CA HIS A 112 -18.06 25.31 11.69
C HIS A 112 -19.54 25.29 12.11
N SER A 113 -20.19 26.43 12.37
CA SER A 113 -21.64 26.50 12.67
C SER A 113 -22.53 25.88 11.60
N THR A 114 -22.09 25.84 10.34
CA THR A 114 -22.84 25.25 9.22
C THR A 114 -22.39 23.84 8.85
N ALA A 115 -21.53 23.20 9.65
CA ALA A 115 -20.88 21.93 9.28
C ALA A 115 -21.86 20.78 9.18
N ASP A 116 -22.92 20.82 9.97
CA ASP A 116 -23.89 19.75 10.07
C ASP A 116 -24.94 19.81 8.93
N SER A 117 -24.96 20.90 8.15
CA SER A 117 -25.80 21.05 6.94
C SER A 117 -25.10 20.43 5.73
N LEU A 118 -25.25 19.12 5.55
CA LEU A 118 -24.64 18.37 4.45
C LEU A 118 -25.55 18.38 3.19
N PRO A 119 -25.09 18.89 2.03
CA PRO A 119 -25.89 18.83 0.80
C PRO A 119 -25.95 17.42 0.21
N PHE A 120 -25.00 16.56 0.57
CA PHE A 120 -24.86 15.19 0.13
C PHE A 120 -24.08 14.38 1.17
N THR A 121 -24.37 13.09 1.26
CA THR A 121 -23.63 12.14 2.08
C THR A 121 -23.25 10.95 1.21
N VAL A 122 -21.99 10.55 1.24
CA VAL A 122 -21.51 9.37 0.53
C VAL A 122 -22.25 8.13 1.07
N PRO A 123 -22.92 7.34 0.22
CA PRO A 123 -23.61 6.12 0.65
C PRO A 123 -22.67 5.18 1.42
N GLY A 124 -23.18 4.56 2.48
CA GLY A 124 -22.39 3.69 3.36
C GLY A 124 -21.59 4.42 4.46
N SER A 125 -21.73 5.74 4.58
CA SER A 125 -21.15 6.50 5.70
C SER A 125 -21.88 6.21 7.01
N ASN A 126 -21.15 6.01 8.10
CA ASN A 126 -21.69 5.93 9.45
C ASN A 126 -21.07 7.00 10.37
N LYS A 127 -21.67 7.18 11.55
CA LYS A 127 -21.17 8.10 12.57
C LYS A 127 -19.97 7.50 13.28
N ALA A 128 -18.94 8.33 13.50
CA ALA A 128 -17.77 7.99 14.29
C ALA A 128 -17.10 9.29 14.75
N ARG A 129 -16.22 9.17 15.76
CA ARG A 129 -15.31 10.25 16.13
C ARG A 129 -14.18 10.29 15.14
N VAL A 130 -14.03 11.42 14.46
CA VAL A 130 -13.00 11.62 13.45
C VAL A 130 -12.09 12.76 13.86
N GLN A 131 -10.79 12.51 13.86
CA GLN A 131 -9.76 13.51 14.05
C GLN A 131 -8.87 13.58 12.79
N VAL A 132 -8.77 14.77 12.19
CA VAL A 132 -7.81 15.03 11.11
C VAL A 132 -6.42 15.22 11.71
N LEU A 133 -5.45 14.54 11.14
CA LEU A 133 -4.05 14.55 11.52
C LEU A 133 -3.19 15.01 10.35
N ARG A 134 -2.00 15.54 10.63
CA ARG A 134 -1.05 15.93 9.58
C ARG A 134 0.41 15.84 10.00
N SER A 135 1.25 15.73 8.99
CA SER A 135 2.67 16.06 9.06
C SER A 135 2.87 17.37 8.31
N ALA A 136 3.41 18.39 8.98
CA ALA A 136 3.61 19.71 8.39
C ALA A 136 4.80 20.42 9.04
N HIS A 137 5.48 21.27 8.26
CA HIS A 137 6.59 22.08 8.74
C HIS A 137 6.47 23.53 8.28
N THR A 138 7.37 24.38 8.79
CA THR A 138 7.49 25.77 8.36
C THR A 138 7.64 25.90 6.85
N TRP A 139 8.37 24.99 6.19
CA TRP A 139 8.57 25.01 4.75
C TRP A 139 7.30 24.70 3.95
N SER A 140 6.41 23.84 4.47
CA SER A 140 5.26 23.30 3.74
C SER A 140 3.92 23.98 4.07
N ALA A 141 3.74 24.47 5.30
CA ALA A 141 2.50 25.11 5.77
C ALA A 141 2.72 26.31 6.72
N GLY A 142 3.96 26.70 7.02
CA GLY A 142 4.27 27.80 7.94
C GLY A 142 4.08 27.45 9.43
N THR A 143 3.97 26.17 9.79
CA THR A 143 3.82 25.67 11.16
C THR A 143 4.38 24.25 11.27
N CYS A 144 4.75 23.79 12.47
CA CYS A 144 5.29 22.45 12.70
C CYS A 144 4.26 21.54 13.38
N GLU A 145 4.05 20.35 12.83
CA GLU A 145 3.14 19.34 13.38
C GLU A 145 3.52 17.93 12.91
N ASN A 146 3.44 16.96 13.82
CA ASN A 146 3.65 15.53 13.57
C ASN A 146 2.56 14.68 14.25
N SER A 147 1.31 15.15 14.20
CA SER A 147 0.18 14.52 14.89
C SER A 147 -0.13 13.12 14.37
N ILE A 148 0.23 12.81 13.11
CA ILE A 148 0.14 11.45 12.55
C ILE A 148 1.01 10.48 13.35
N LEU A 149 2.29 10.79 13.53
CA LEU A 149 3.23 9.92 14.25
C LEU A 149 2.79 9.71 15.70
N ASN A 150 2.42 10.80 16.37
CA ASN A 150 1.96 10.73 17.76
C ASN A 150 0.74 9.81 17.90
N THR A 151 -0.19 9.88 16.95
CA THR A 151 -1.39 9.03 16.96
C THR A 151 -1.07 7.58 16.63
N TYR A 152 -0.20 7.30 15.65
CA TYR A 152 0.29 5.94 15.36
C TYR A 152 0.89 5.28 16.61
N ILE A 153 1.81 5.96 17.29
CA ILE A 153 2.45 5.44 18.52
C ILE A 153 1.41 5.25 19.63
N HIS A 154 0.50 6.22 19.80
CA HIS A 154 -0.55 6.15 20.81
C HIS A 154 -1.47 4.95 20.59
N THR A 155 -1.96 4.74 19.36
CA THR A 155 -2.85 3.63 19.01
C THR A 155 -2.17 2.28 19.22
N ILE A 156 -0.91 2.14 18.79
CA ILE A 156 -0.15 0.89 19.01
C ILE A 156 0.02 0.60 20.50
N LYS A 157 0.44 1.58 21.29
CA LYS A 157 0.67 1.41 22.74
C LYS A 157 -0.61 1.07 23.51
N ASN A 158 -1.75 1.61 23.09
CA ASN A 158 -3.03 1.41 23.77
C ASN A 158 -3.85 0.24 23.22
N SER A 159 -3.45 -0.37 22.10
CA SER A 159 -4.12 -1.57 21.59
C SER A 159 -4.14 -2.71 22.62
N GLU A 160 -5.18 -3.54 22.61
CA GLU A 160 -5.41 -4.62 23.59
C GLU A 160 -5.29 -6.02 22.98
N HIS A 161 -5.71 -6.19 21.72
CA HIS A 161 -5.90 -7.49 21.08
C HIS A 161 -5.08 -7.65 19.81
N TYR A 162 -5.12 -6.70 18.88
CA TYR A 162 -4.30 -6.77 17.68
C TYR A 162 -4.12 -5.42 17.01
N ILE A 163 -3.11 -5.35 16.15
CA ILE A 163 -2.98 -4.30 15.14
C ILE A 163 -2.82 -4.93 13.76
N TYR A 164 -3.50 -4.36 12.77
CA TYR A 164 -3.33 -4.66 11.36
C TYR A 164 -2.76 -3.45 10.64
N ILE A 165 -1.61 -3.62 9.99
CA ILE A 165 -0.89 -2.58 9.28
C ILE A 165 -0.82 -2.96 7.81
N GLU A 166 -1.28 -2.05 6.97
CA GLU A 166 -1.08 -2.12 5.53
C GLU A 166 -0.38 -0.84 5.07
N ASN A 167 0.90 -0.95 4.69
CA ASN A 167 1.73 0.22 4.40
C ASN A 167 2.66 0.00 3.20
N GLN A 168 2.88 1.04 2.39
CA GLN A 168 3.84 0.99 1.29
C GLN A 168 5.29 0.83 1.76
N PHE A 169 5.64 1.47 2.88
CA PHE A 169 6.97 1.35 3.48
C PHE A 169 6.85 0.90 4.93
N PHE A 170 7.89 0.22 5.40
CA PHE A 170 8.01 -0.20 6.78
C PHE A 170 9.43 0.03 7.27
N ILE A 171 9.78 1.32 7.33
CA ILE A 171 11.08 1.84 7.73
C ILE A 171 10.92 2.52 9.09
N SER A 172 11.43 1.85 10.12
CA SER A 172 11.43 2.35 11.48
C SER A 172 12.63 1.80 12.23
N CYS A 173 12.87 2.31 13.43
CA CYS A 173 13.83 1.74 14.36
C CYS A 173 13.13 1.24 15.62
N THR A 174 13.75 0.29 16.31
CA THR A 174 13.52 0.09 17.75
C THR A 174 14.43 1.02 18.56
N GLU A 175 15.66 1.23 18.10
CA GLU A 175 16.70 2.08 18.67
C GLU A 175 17.64 2.54 17.54
N GLY A 176 18.03 3.82 17.49
CA GLY A 176 18.98 4.29 16.47
C GLY A 176 19.00 5.82 16.29
N THR A 177 20.04 6.31 15.60
CA THR A 177 20.21 7.74 15.27
C THR A 177 19.78 8.09 13.84
N ALA A 178 19.85 7.12 12.92
CA ALA A 178 19.58 7.34 11.49
C ALA A 178 18.09 7.36 11.15
N VAL A 179 17.29 6.50 11.80
CA VAL A 179 15.82 6.45 11.70
C VAL A 179 15.25 6.80 13.07
N LYS A 180 14.22 7.63 13.15
CA LYS A 180 13.82 8.34 14.37
C LYS A 180 12.35 8.19 14.78
N ASN A 181 11.45 7.79 13.88
CA ASN A 181 10.00 7.82 14.16
C ASN A 181 9.56 6.93 15.35
N GLY A 182 10.20 5.78 15.59
CA GLY A 182 9.95 4.95 16.77
C GLY A 182 8.66 4.10 16.73
N ILE A 183 8.02 3.93 15.57
CA ILE A 183 6.85 3.04 15.41
C ILE A 183 7.21 1.58 15.68
N GLY A 184 8.34 1.11 15.13
CA GLY A 184 8.90 -0.22 15.36
C GLY A 184 9.17 -0.50 16.84
N LYS A 185 9.69 0.50 17.58
CA LYS A 185 9.80 0.42 19.05
C LYS A 185 8.44 0.21 19.71
N ALA A 186 7.42 0.98 19.33
CA ALA A 186 6.09 0.85 19.90
C ALA A 186 5.49 -0.55 19.66
N ILE A 187 5.72 -1.15 18.49
CA ILE A 187 5.30 -2.51 18.17
C ILE A 187 5.99 -3.53 19.07
N VAL A 188 7.32 -3.45 19.21
CA VAL A 188 8.10 -4.35 20.09
C VAL A 188 7.63 -4.22 21.54
N ASP A 189 7.59 -3.00 22.08
CA ASP A 189 7.19 -2.75 23.47
C ASP A 189 5.77 -3.31 23.73
N ARG A 190 4.88 -3.19 22.73
CA ARG A 190 3.51 -3.70 22.82
C ARG A 190 3.44 -5.22 22.80
N ILE A 191 4.20 -5.90 21.94
CA ILE A 191 4.28 -7.37 21.91
C ILE A 191 4.86 -7.89 23.23
N LEU A 192 5.97 -7.31 23.70
CA LEU A 192 6.60 -7.70 24.96
C LEU A 192 5.66 -7.50 26.15
N ARG A 193 4.84 -6.43 26.15
CA ARG A 193 3.78 -6.25 27.16
C ARG A 193 2.78 -7.41 27.12
N ALA A 194 2.25 -7.77 25.96
CA ALA A 194 1.32 -8.90 25.83
C ALA A 194 1.94 -10.22 26.32
N HIS A 195 3.20 -10.47 25.95
CA HIS A 195 3.92 -11.66 26.40
C HIS A 195 4.05 -11.70 27.93
N ARG A 196 4.51 -10.60 28.56
CA ARG A 196 4.65 -10.52 30.02
C ARG A 196 3.30 -10.66 30.74
N GLU A 197 2.24 -10.12 30.16
CA GLU A 197 0.87 -10.24 30.68
C GLU A 197 0.18 -11.56 30.32
N GLN A 198 0.83 -12.46 29.56
CA GLN A 198 0.25 -13.70 29.05
C GLN A 198 -1.07 -13.49 28.30
N LYS A 199 -1.18 -12.37 27.57
CA LYS A 199 -2.35 -12.04 26.75
C LYS A 199 -2.10 -12.38 25.29
N LYS A 200 -3.14 -12.89 24.64
CA LYS A 200 -3.14 -13.12 23.19
C LYS A 200 -3.12 -11.77 22.47
N PHE A 201 -2.09 -11.54 21.67
CA PHE A 201 -1.93 -10.31 20.89
C PHE A 201 -1.32 -10.60 19.52
N ARG A 202 -1.90 -10.06 18.45
CA ARG A 202 -1.41 -10.29 17.07
C ARG A 202 -1.04 -8.99 16.37
N VAL A 203 -0.03 -9.06 15.52
CA VAL A 203 0.44 -7.99 14.66
C VAL A 203 0.48 -8.51 13.23
N PHE A 204 -0.34 -7.93 12.37
CA PHE A 204 -0.36 -8.24 10.95
C PHE A 204 0.32 -7.11 10.19
N VAL A 205 1.34 -7.42 9.40
CA VAL A 205 2.05 -6.43 8.59
C VAL A 205 1.99 -6.85 7.13
N VAL A 206 1.30 -6.06 6.30
CA VAL A 206 1.17 -6.26 4.86
C VAL A 206 1.86 -5.10 4.13
N ILE A 207 2.92 -5.42 3.39
CA ILE A 207 3.78 -4.46 2.67
C ILE A 207 4.04 -4.95 1.24
N PRO A 208 4.40 -4.07 0.28
CA PRO A 208 4.67 -4.54 -1.08
C PRO A 208 5.92 -5.43 -1.08
N LEU A 209 5.89 -6.52 -1.85
CA LEU A 209 7.03 -7.46 -1.92
C LEU A 209 8.31 -6.80 -2.44
N LEU A 210 8.18 -5.77 -3.27
CA LEU A 210 9.27 -4.93 -3.75
C LEU A 210 8.88 -3.45 -3.69
N PRO A 211 9.83 -2.54 -3.44
CA PRO A 211 9.65 -1.10 -3.60
C PRO A 211 9.25 -0.75 -5.03
N GLY A 212 8.36 0.24 -5.20
CA GLY A 212 7.87 0.67 -6.51
C GLY A 212 8.80 1.65 -7.21
N PHE A 213 9.98 1.18 -7.60
CA PHE A 213 10.92 1.90 -8.45
C PHE A 213 11.25 1.06 -9.68
N GLU A 214 11.57 1.71 -10.79
CA GLU A 214 12.05 1.00 -11.99
C GLU A 214 13.35 0.25 -11.66
N GLY A 215 13.39 -1.03 -12.01
CA GLY A 215 14.61 -1.83 -11.87
C GLY A 215 14.38 -3.31 -12.15
N ASP A 216 15.36 -3.93 -12.78
CA ASP A 216 15.34 -5.37 -13.04
C ASP A 216 15.70 -6.16 -11.78
N ILE A 217 14.71 -6.82 -11.19
CA ILE A 217 14.91 -7.62 -9.98
C ILE A 217 15.79 -8.84 -10.22
N SER A 218 15.87 -9.37 -11.44
CA SER A 218 16.70 -10.55 -11.76
C SER A 218 18.21 -10.26 -11.69
N SER A 219 18.59 -8.98 -11.77
CA SER A 219 19.94 -8.48 -11.54
C SER A 219 20.15 -7.85 -10.14
N GLY A 220 19.18 -8.01 -9.23
CA GLY A 220 19.23 -7.51 -7.85
C GLY A 220 18.43 -6.23 -7.61
N GLY A 221 17.72 -5.73 -8.63
CA GLY A 221 17.04 -4.44 -8.60
C GLY A 221 18.00 -3.27 -8.79
N GLY A 222 17.43 -2.08 -9.02
CA GLY A 222 18.19 -0.83 -9.03
C GLY A 222 18.65 -0.43 -7.62
N ASN A 223 19.64 0.48 -7.54
CA ASN A 223 20.17 0.98 -6.26
C ASN A 223 19.08 1.53 -5.33
N ALA A 224 18.03 2.16 -5.88
CA ALA A 224 16.89 2.66 -5.12
C ALA A 224 16.07 1.52 -4.46
N ILE A 225 15.84 0.42 -5.19
CA ILE A 225 15.18 -0.78 -4.64
C ILE A 225 16.02 -1.34 -3.49
N GLN A 226 17.33 -1.50 -3.70
CA GLN A 226 18.22 -2.05 -2.67
C GLN A 226 18.28 -1.15 -1.42
N ALA A 227 18.34 0.17 -1.59
CA ALA A 227 18.33 1.13 -0.48
C ALA A 227 17.08 0.98 0.40
N ILE A 228 15.90 0.90 -0.21
CA ILE A 228 14.65 0.73 0.53
C ILE A 228 14.58 -0.67 1.16
N LEU A 229 15.01 -1.72 0.46
CA LEU A 229 15.07 -3.07 1.03
C LEU A 229 16.02 -3.13 2.23
N HIS A 230 17.17 -2.44 2.18
CA HIS A 230 18.11 -2.34 3.31
C HIS A 230 17.40 -1.86 4.58
N TYR A 231 16.70 -0.72 4.50
CA TYR A 231 15.99 -0.16 5.66
C TYR A 231 14.76 -0.96 6.07
N THR A 232 14.04 -1.54 5.12
CA THR A 232 12.89 -2.41 5.38
C THR A 232 13.33 -3.65 6.17
N TYR A 233 14.36 -4.36 5.70
CA TYR A 233 14.90 -5.50 6.43
C TYR A 233 15.56 -5.11 7.75
N SER A 234 16.23 -3.95 7.82
CA SER A 234 16.80 -3.44 9.08
C SER A 234 15.71 -3.19 10.14
N THR A 235 14.52 -2.79 9.72
CA THR A 235 13.35 -2.64 10.60
C THR A 235 12.84 -4.01 11.04
N MET A 236 12.69 -4.95 10.10
CA MET A 236 12.04 -6.24 10.35
C MET A 236 12.95 -7.23 11.08
N CYS A 237 14.10 -7.59 10.50
CA CYS A 237 14.85 -8.78 10.91
C CYS A 237 16.39 -8.69 10.84
N ARG A 238 16.98 -7.61 10.32
CA ARG A 238 18.43 -7.47 10.16
C ARG A 238 19.03 -6.47 11.14
N GLY A 239 20.02 -6.91 11.90
CA GLY A 239 20.70 -6.09 12.90
C GLY A 239 20.01 -6.12 14.27
N GLN A 240 20.77 -5.76 15.31
CA GLN A 240 20.39 -5.90 16.71
C GLN A 240 19.17 -5.06 17.13
N ASN A 241 18.88 -4.02 16.34
CA ASN A 241 17.77 -3.09 16.57
C ASN A 241 16.57 -3.34 15.63
N SER A 242 16.52 -4.52 15.01
CA SER A 242 15.34 -4.95 14.28
C SER A 242 14.25 -5.44 15.23
N ILE A 243 13.00 -5.42 14.78
CA ILE A 243 11.85 -5.93 15.55
C ILE A 243 12.11 -7.36 16.01
N LEU A 244 12.47 -8.27 15.09
CA LEU A 244 12.67 -9.67 15.44
C LEU A 244 13.86 -9.89 16.39
N SER A 245 14.95 -9.12 16.26
CA SER A 245 16.08 -9.21 17.22
C SER A 245 15.71 -8.74 18.62
N LYS A 246 14.84 -7.73 18.75
CA LYS A 246 14.36 -7.23 20.06
C LYS A 246 13.24 -8.08 20.65
N LEU A 247 12.59 -8.92 19.85
CA LEU A 247 11.67 -9.96 20.30
C LEU A 247 12.38 -11.22 20.82
N SER A 248 13.70 -11.19 21.02
CA SER A 248 14.44 -12.32 21.62
C SER A 248 13.97 -12.66 23.05
N GLU A 249 13.36 -11.71 23.78
CA GLU A 249 12.70 -11.98 25.06
C GLU A 249 11.51 -12.95 24.94
N VAL A 250 10.89 -13.07 23.77
CA VAL A 250 9.84 -14.08 23.50
C VAL A 250 10.42 -15.35 22.86
N GLU A 251 11.75 -15.51 22.88
CA GLU A 251 12.48 -16.64 22.31
C GLU A 251 12.07 -16.91 20.84
N ASP A 252 11.95 -18.18 20.44
CA ASP A 252 11.54 -18.60 19.11
C ASP A 252 10.01 -18.47 18.87
N ARG A 253 9.26 -17.86 19.81
CA ARG A 253 7.80 -17.73 19.76
C ARG A 253 7.31 -16.42 19.15
N TRP A 254 8.20 -15.60 18.58
CA TRP A 254 7.80 -14.35 17.92
C TRP A 254 6.77 -14.57 16.79
N THR A 255 6.80 -15.75 16.15
CA THR A 255 5.86 -16.17 15.11
C THR A 255 4.42 -16.29 15.62
N GLU A 256 4.21 -16.37 16.93
CA GLU A 256 2.89 -16.31 17.54
C GLU A 256 2.35 -14.88 17.60
N TYR A 257 3.21 -13.86 17.58
CA TYR A 257 2.79 -12.47 17.79
C TYR A 257 2.74 -11.66 16.51
N ILE A 258 3.65 -11.88 15.55
CA ILE A 258 3.77 -11.03 14.37
C ILE A 258 3.90 -11.83 13.08
N SER A 259 3.16 -11.43 12.05
CA SER A 259 3.22 -12.01 10.70
C SER A 259 3.51 -10.92 9.66
N PHE A 260 4.54 -11.14 8.85
CA PHE A 260 4.92 -10.27 7.73
C PHE A 260 4.52 -10.92 6.41
N CYS A 261 3.69 -10.22 5.65
CA CYS A 261 3.15 -10.68 4.39
C CYS A 261 3.31 -9.62 3.29
N GLY A 262 3.31 -10.09 2.05
CA GLY A 262 3.06 -9.28 0.87
C GLY A 262 1.92 -9.89 0.06
N LEU A 263 1.66 -9.32 -1.12
CA LEU A 263 0.54 -9.73 -1.96
C LEU A 263 1.00 -10.10 -3.36
N ARG A 264 0.42 -11.17 -3.92
CA ARG A 264 0.72 -11.64 -5.27
C ARG A 264 -0.51 -12.21 -5.95
N LYS A 265 -0.58 -12.04 -7.27
CA LYS A 265 -1.63 -12.61 -8.12
C LYS A 265 -1.02 -13.25 -9.36
N HIS A 266 -1.78 -14.16 -9.97
CA HIS A 266 -1.51 -14.68 -11.30
C HIS A 266 -2.71 -14.51 -12.22
N SER A 267 -2.47 -14.61 -13.51
CA SER A 267 -3.48 -14.63 -14.56
C SER A 267 -2.89 -15.29 -15.81
N GLN A 268 -3.73 -15.53 -16.80
CA GLN A 268 -3.31 -15.82 -18.15
C GLN A 268 -3.22 -14.51 -18.95
N LEU A 269 -2.11 -14.32 -19.66
CA LEU A 269 -1.91 -13.24 -20.63
C LEU A 269 -1.63 -13.87 -21.99
N ARG A 270 -2.60 -13.80 -22.90
CA ARG A 270 -2.63 -14.60 -24.14
C ARG A 270 -2.50 -16.10 -23.84
N GLU A 271 -1.41 -16.72 -24.25
CA GLU A 271 -1.16 -18.16 -24.07
C GLU A 271 -0.17 -18.43 -22.91
N SER A 272 0.30 -17.38 -22.24
CA SER A 272 1.30 -17.50 -21.16
C SER A 272 0.67 -17.26 -19.80
N LEU A 273 1.01 -18.13 -18.84
CA LEU A 273 0.76 -17.86 -17.42
C LEU A 273 1.72 -16.77 -16.94
N VAL A 274 1.18 -15.78 -16.26
CA VAL A 274 1.95 -14.67 -15.69
C VAL A 274 1.59 -14.47 -14.23
N THR A 275 2.56 -13.98 -13.45
CA THR A 275 2.35 -13.53 -12.07
C THR A 275 2.91 -12.13 -11.90
N GLU A 276 2.27 -11.35 -11.03
CA GLU A 276 2.80 -10.07 -10.57
C GLU A 276 2.44 -9.85 -9.10
N LEU A 277 3.29 -9.13 -8.38
CA LEU A 277 2.98 -8.67 -7.04
C LEU A 277 1.83 -7.65 -7.10
N ILE A 278 0.96 -7.65 -6.09
CA ILE A 278 0.00 -6.56 -5.92
C ILE A 278 0.70 -5.48 -5.11
N TYR A 279 0.81 -4.28 -5.69
CA TYR A 279 1.51 -3.20 -5.03
C TYR A 279 0.63 -2.60 -3.93
N VAL A 280 1.05 -2.86 -2.70
CA VAL A 280 0.44 -2.30 -1.49
C VAL A 280 0.89 -0.86 -1.37
N HIS A 281 0.01 0.07 -1.74
CA HIS A 281 0.23 1.50 -1.62
C HIS A 281 -0.57 2.12 -0.45
N SER A 282 -1.43 1.34 0.20
CA SER A 282 -2.15 1.75 1.41
C SER A 282 -1.23 2.38 2.46
N LYS A 283 -1.79 3.24 3.31
CA LYS A 283 -1.17 3.69 4.56
C LYS A 283 -2.18 3.65 5.70
N THR A 284 -2.41 2.44 6.19
CA THR A 284 -3.48 2.13 7.14
C THR A 284 -2.98 1.39 8.37
N LEU A 285 -3.55 1.75 9.53
CA LEU A 285 -3.45 0.98 10.77
C LEU A 285 -4.86 0.76 11.32
N ILE A 286 -5.21 -0.48 11.64
CA ILE A 286 -6.45 -0.85 12.34
C ILE A 286 -6.06 -1.43 13.70
N ALA A 287 -6.78 -1.06 14.76
CA ALA A 287 -6.58 -1.62 16.09
C ALA A 287 -7.91 -2.10 16.70
N ASP A 288 -7.88 -3.34 17.20
CA ASP A 288 -8.91 -3.95 18.05
C ASP A 288 -10.35 -3.89 17.50
N ASP A 289 -10.53 -3.85 16.18
CA ASP A 289 -11.84 -3.63 15.54
C ASP A 289 -12.61 -2.39 16.08
N ARG A 290 -11.93 -1.39 16.63
CA ARG A 290 -12.56 -0.19 17.23
C ARG A 290 -12.09 1.14 16.66
N CYS A 291 -10.87 1.19 16.15
CA CYS A 291 -10.35 2.39 15.52
C CYS A 291 -9.40 2.08 14.37
N TYR A 292 -9.25 3.05 13.48
CA TYR A 292 -8.29 2.99 12.38
C TYR A 292 -7.70 4.35 12.06
N ILE A 293 -6.52 4.33 11.41
CA ILE A 293 -5.87 5.47 10.81
C ILE A 293 -5.77 5.19 9.31
N ILE A 294 -6.26 6.11 8.47
CA ILE A 294 -6.09 6.07 7.00
C ILE A 294 -5.53 7.42 6.56
N GLY A 295 -4.52 7.41 5.68
CA GLY A 295 -3.93 8.65 5.18
C GLY A 295 -2.91 8.45 4.07
N SER A 296 -2.05 9.45 3.90
CA SER A 296 -0.94 9.43 2.93
C SER A 296 0.40 9.04 3.56
N ALA A 297 0.51 9.09 4.90
CA ALA A 297 1.78 8.95 5.60
C ALA A 297 2.29 7.50 5.66
N ASN A 298 3.43 7.26 5.03
CA ASN A 298 4.11 5.98 5.09
C ASN A 298 4.76 5.75 6.46
N ILE A 299 5.00 4.49 6.85
CA ILE A 299 5.85 4.19 8.01
C ILE A 299 7.32 4.38 7.58
N ASN A 300 7.76 5.63 7.62
CA ASN A 300 9.12 6.10 7.37
C ASN A 300 9.28 7.50 7.99
N ASP A 301 10.51 7.96 8.20
CA ASP A 301 10.79 9.28 8.78
C ASP A 301 10.32 10.41 7.86
N ARG A 302 10.42 10.23 6.53
CA ARG A 302 9.90 11.17 5.51
C ARG A 302 8.47 11.60 5.77
N SER A 303 7.57 10.66 6.05
CA SER A 303 6.15 10.95 6.26
C SER A 303 5.84 11.27 7.73
N MET A 304 6.58 10.70 8.68
CA MET A 304 6.19 10.71 10.11
C MET A 304 6.75 11.87 10.93
N LEU A 305 7.94 12.39 10.61
CA LEU A 305 8.61 13.38 11.48
C LEU A 305 7.99 14.79 11.41
N GLY A 306 7.23 15.09 10.36
CA GLY A 306 6.60 16.40 10.16
C GLY A 306 7.50 17.44 9.50
N ASP A 307 8.83 17.36 9.70
CA ASP A 307 9.83 18.28 9.16
C ASP A 307 10.28 17.97 7.72
N ARG A 308 9.91 16.80 7.20
CA ARG A 308 10.13 16.33 5.83
C ARG A 308 8.87 16.53 4.98
N ASP A 309 8.25 15.47 4.47
CA ASP A 309 7.10 15.57 3.56
C ASP A 309 5.83 16.02 4.31
N SER A 310 4.95 16.73 3.60
CA SER A 310 3.64 17.12 4.15
C SER A 310 2.61 16.03 3.91
N GLU A 311 1.98 15.53 4.97
CA GLU A 311 1.05 14.40 4.92
C GLU A 311 -0.29 14.72 5.59
N LEU A 312 -1.34 13.97 5.23
CA LEU A 312 -2.63 14.01 5.89
C LEU A 312 -3.08 12.60 6.26
N ALA A 313 -3.77 12.48 7.39
CA ALA A 313 -4.47 11.27 7.78
C ALA A 313 -5.74 11.60 8.55
N VAL A 314 -6.61 10.62 8.70
CA VAL A 314 -7.74 10.66 9.62
C VAL A 314 -7.61 9.51 10.60
N PHE A 315 -7.74 9.82 11.89
CA PHE A 315 -8.00 8.82 12.92
C PHE A 315 -9.50 8.74 13.14
N VAL A 316 -10.04 7.53 13.07
CA VAL A 316 -11.45 7.25 13.24
C VAL A 316 -11.60 6.27 14.38
N GLU A 317 -12.42 6.63 15.35
CA GLU A 317 -12.83 5.79 16.47
C GLU A 317 -14.35 5.63 16.40
N ASP A 318 -14.82 4.39 16.30
CA ASP A 318 -16.25 4.10 16.32
C ASP A 318 -16.87 4.57 17.66
N GLU A 319 -18.06 5.16 17.59
CA GLU A 319 -18.84 5.52 18.80
C GLU A 319 -19.81 4.41 19.17
N GLU A 320 -20.45 3.83 18.16
CA GLU A 320 -21.37 2.71 18.31
C GLU A 320 -20.60 1.40 18.49
N ARG A 321 -21.27 0.42 19.08
CA ARG A 321 -20.72 -0.91 19.29
C ARG A 321 -21.68 -1.96 18.74
N VAL A 322 -21.12 -3.03 18.19
CA VAL A 322 -21.84 -4.19 17.67
C VAL A 322 -21.24 -5.47 18.25
N PRO A 323 -22.08 -6.50 18.51
CA PRO A 323 -21.59 -7.80 18.96
C PRO A 323 -20.61 -8.42 17.94
N SER A 324 -19.51 -8.96 18.46
CA SER A 324 -18.43 -9.61 17.73
C SER A 324 -17.73 -10.62 18.66
N VAL A 325 -16.60 -11.16 18.22
CA VAL A 325 -15.79 -12.11 18.96
C VAL A 325 -14.31 -11.71 18.91
N MET A 326 -13.60 -11.88 20.03
CA MET A 326 -12.17 -11.59 20.14
C MET A 326 -11.49 -12.60 21.06
N GLY A 327 -10.66 -13.47 20.48
CA GLY A 327 -9.99 -14.54 21.23
C GLY A 327 -10.94 -15.56 21.84
N GLY A 328 -12.05 -15.86 21.15
CA GLY A 328 -13.12 -16.76 21.59
C GLY A 328 -14.05 -16.17 22.64
N GLN A 329 -13.90 -14.90 23.01
CA GLN A 329 -14.75 -14.21 23.97
C GLN A 329 -15.71 -13.25 23.26
N GLU A 330 -16.88 -13.02 23.86
CA GLU A 330 -17.79 -11.96 23.42
C GLU A 330 -17.07 -10.61 23.42
N TYR A 331 -17.25 -9.85 22.35
CA TYR A 331 -16.56 -8.58 22.15
C TYR A 331 -17.48 -7.55 21.51
N GLU A 332 -17.36 -6.31 21.96
CA GLU A 332 -18.07 -5.16 21.39
C GLU A 332 -17.13 -4.41 20.44
N ALA A 333 -17.33 -4.63 19.15
CA ALA A 333 -16.53 -4.03 18.06
C ALA A 333 -17.18 -2.75 17.53
N GLY A 334 -16.38 -1.90 16.90
CA GLY A 334 -16.85 -0.75 16.14
C GLY A 334 -17.35 -1.17 14.74
N PRO A 335 -18.56 -0.80 14.32
CA PRO A 335 -19.14 -1.29 13.07
C PRO A 335 -18.35 -0.88 11.82
N LEU A 336 -17.78 0.34 11.76
CA LEU A 336 -16.97 0.76 10.62
C LEU A 336 -15.63 0.04 10.59
N THR A 337 -14.94 0.01 11.72
CA THR A 337 -13.63 -0.63 11.82
C THR A 337 -13.71 -2.13 11.55
N LEU A 338 -14.73 -2.80 12.10
CA LEU A 338 -15.01 -4.22 11.87
C LEU A 338 -15.26 -4.51 10.39
N ALA A 339 -16.11 -3.71 9.73
CA ALA A 339 -16.42 -3.88 8.32
C ALA A 339 -15.17 -3.69 7.44
N LEU A 340 -14.38 -2.65 7.69
CA LEU A 340 -13.12 -2.40 6.98
C LEU A 340 -12.15 -3.59 7.14
N ARG A 341 -11.97 -4.09 8.36
CA ARG A 341 -11.07 -5.20 8.63
C ARG A 341 -11.57 -6.50 8.02
N LYS A 342 -12.88 -6.79 8.07
CA LYS A 342 -13.49 -7.96 7.38
C LYS A 342 -13.31 -7.89 5.87
N GLU A 343 -13.50 -6.73 5.25
CA GLU A 343 -13.29 -6.56 3.80
C GLU A 343 -11.83 -6.82 3.43
N CYS A 344 -10.88 -6.26 4.20
CA CYS A 344 -9.46 -6.55 4.02
C CYS A 344 -9.18 -8.04 4.15
N PHE A 345 -9.58 -8.67 5.27
CA PHE A 345 -9.25 -10.08 5.53
C PHE A 345 -9.89 -10.99 4.50
N SER A 346 -11.15 -10.74 4.13
CA SER A 346 -11.89 -11.53 3.14
C SER A 346 -11.14 -11.63 1.80
N LEU A 347 -10.62 -10.50 1.29
CA LEU A 347 -9.83 -10.49 0.07
C LEU A 347 -8.46 -11.15 0.25
N LEU A 348 -7.82 -10.92 1.40
CA LEU A 348 -6.46 -11.37 1.68
C LEU A 348 -6.34 -12.88 1.83
N VAL A 349 -7.25 -13.49 2.59
CA VAL A 349 -7.27 -14.96 2.81
C VAL A 349 -8.16 -15.71 1.83
N GLY A 350 -8.96 -14.99 1.03
CA GLY A 350 -9.86 -15.58 0.02
C GLY A 350 -11.22 -16.01 0.54
N ALA A 351 -11.66 -15.50 1.69
CA ALA A 351 -12.99 -15.80 2.24
C ALA A 351 -14.13 -15.27 1.35
N SER A 352 -13.87 -14.31 0.47
CA SER A 352 -14.82 -13.84 -0.54
C SER A 352 -15.17 -14.93 -1.56
N SER A 353 -14.26 -15.86 -1.82
CA SER A 353 -14.44 -16.99 -2.73
C SER A 353 -14.77 -18.30 -2.00
N ASP A 354 -14.37 -18.42 -0.73
CA ASP A 354 -14.60 -19.61 0.11
C ASP A 354 -15.28 -19.21 1.44
N PRO A 355 -16.62 -19.28 1.52
CA PRO A 355 -17.36 -18.93 2.73
C PRO A 355 -17.11 -19.82 3.95
N SER A 356 -16.38 -20.94 3.80
CA SER A 356 -15.99 -21.77 4.94
C SER A 356 -14.89 -21.13 5.80
N ILE A 357 -14.19 -20.13 5.27
CA ILE A 357 -13.13 -19.42 5.98
C ILE A 357 -13.76 -18.41 6.96
N ASN A 358 -13.68 -18.73 8.25
CA ASN A 358 -14.11 -17.84 9.31
C ASN A 358 -13.08 -16.72 9.54
N ILE A 359 -13.52 -15.46 9.38
CA ILE A 359 -12.72 -14.25 9.59
C ILE A 359 -13.27 -13.38 10.73
N ASP A 360 -14.17 -13.90 11.55
CA ASP A 360 -14.87 -13.11 12.56
C ASP A 360 -13.94 -12.75 13.74
N ASP A 361 -13.16 -13.73 14.23
CA ASP A 361 -12.20 -13.56 15.32
C ASP A 361 -10.76 -13.39 14.79
N PRO A 362 -10.22 -12.15 14.76
CA PRO A 362 -8.92 -11.87 14.15
C PRO A 362 -7.74 -12.37 14.98
N ILE A 363 -7.92 -12.78 16.24
CA ILE A 363 -6.80 -13.20 17.10
C ILE A 363 -6.82 -14.68 17.47
N SER A 364 -7.91 -15.40 17.19
CA SER A 364 -8.01 -16.85 17.40
C SER A 364 -6.82 -17.61 16.82
N ASP A 365 -6.44 -18.72 17.46
CA ASP A 365 -5.34 -19.55 16.96
C ASP A 365 -5.70 -20.18 15.61
N ASP A 366 -6.95 -20.58 15.44
CA ASP A 366 -7.48 -21.11 14.18
C ASP A 366 -7.33 -20.11 13.04
N PHE A 367 -7.77 -18.86 13.23
CA PHE A 367 -7.61 -17.84 12.20
C PHE A 367 -6.13 -17.50 11.98
N PHE A 368 -5.36 -17.22 13.04
CA PHE A 368 -4.01 -16.73 12.89
C PHE A 368 -3.05 -17.78 12.29
N PHE A 369 -3.08 -19.01 12.79
CA PHE A 369 -2.18 -20.07 12.33
C PHE A 369 -2.74 -20.79 11.11
N LEU A 370 -3.99 -21.27 11.17
CA LEU A 370 -4.52 -22.20 10.17
C LEU A 370 -5.16 -21.50 8.96
N VAL A 371 -5.54 -20.23 9.08
CA VAL A 371 -6.06 -19.44 7.95
C VAL A 371 -4.99 -18.48 7.44
N TRP A 372 -4.59 -17.49 8.25
CA TRP A 372 -3.71 -16.42 7.80
C TRP A 372 -2.32 -16.92 7.39
N ASN A 373 -1.59 -17.56 8.32
CA ASN A 373 -0.22 -18.00 8.07
C ASN A 373 -0.16 -19.20 7.11
N GLU A 374 -1.04 -20.19 7.22
CA GLU A 374 -1.07 -21.30 6.25
C GLU A 374 -1.45 -20.83 4.84
N THR A 375 -2.39 -19.88 4.67
CA THR A 375 -2.66 -19.30 3.33
C THR A 375 -1.43 -18.62 2.76
N ALA A 376 -0.78 -17.76 3.55
CA ALA A 376 0.43 -17.05 3.13
C ALA A 376 1.56 -18.04 2.74
N LYS A 377 1.76 -19.09 3.54
CA LYS A 377 2.76 -20.13 3.31
C LYS A 377 2.46 -20.98 2.07
N MET A 378 1.25 -21.50 1.93
CA MET A 378 0.86 -22.33 0.79
C MET A 378 0.97 -21.54 -0.52
N ASN A 379 0.47 -20.30 -0.54
CA ASN A 379 0.60 -19.44 -1.71
C ASN A 379 2.07 -19.16 -2.05
N THR A 380 2.93 -18.87 -1.06
CA THR A 380 4.37 -18.67 -1.30
C THR A 380 5.00 -19.91 -1.96
N ILE A 381 4.71 -21.11 -1.45
CA ILE A 381 5.25 -22.36 -2.00
C ILE A 381 4.77 -22.58 -3.44
N ILE A 382 3.48 -22.39 -3.70
CA ILE A 382 2.91 -22.58 -5.04
C ILE A 382 3.49 -21.56 -6.03
N TYR A 383 3.54 -20.28 -5.66
CA TYR A 383 4.10 -19.24 -6.55
C TYR A 383 5.59 -19.46 -6.84
N ASP A 384 6.39 -19.86 -5.84
CA ASP A 384 7.81 -20.19 -6.01
C ASP A 384 7.98 -21.40 -6.94
N LYS A 385 7.20 -22.47 -6.74
CA LYS A 385 7.22 -23.67 -7.58
C LYS A 385 6.83 -23.38 -9.03
N VAL A 386 5.76 -22.61 -9.24
CA VAL A 386 5.18 -22.40 -10.58
C VAL A 386 5.98 -21.37 -11.37
N PHE A 387 6.30 -20.24 -10.75
CA PHE A 387 6.85 -19.07 -11.43
C PHE A 387 8.28 -18.74 -11.07
N ARG A 388 8.82 -19.34 -9.99
CA ARG A 388 10.12 -18.95 -9.42
C ARG A 388 10.21 -17.44 -9.17
N CYS A 389 9.21 -16.91 -8.47
CA CYS A 389 9.08 -15.48 -8.31
C CYS A 389 10.08 -14.90 -7.30
N LEU A 390 10.57 -13.71 -7.59
CA LEU A 390 11.37 -12.90 -6.68
C LEU A 390 10.49 -11.85 -5.99
N PRO A 391 10.84 -11.40 -4.78
CA PRO A 391 11.89 -11.95 -3.91
C PRO A 391 11.47 -13.29 -3.27
N CYS A 392 12.45 -14.09 -2.82
CA CYS A 392 12.20 -15.37 -2.15
C CYS A 392 13.26 -15.70 -1.09
N ASN A 393 12.93 -16.61 -0.16
CA ASN A 393 13.85 -17.01 0.92
C ASN A 393 14.97 -17.95 0.48
N SER A 394 14.93 -18.48 -0.74
CA SER A 394 15.94 -19.41 -1.26
C SER A 394 17.14 -18.70 -1.90
N VAL A 395 17.08 -17.37 -2.04
CA VAL A 395 18.11 -16.55 -2.69
C VAL A 395 18.71 -15.60 -1.66
N HIS A 396 19.88 -15.92 -1.15
CA HIS A 396 20.58 -15.17 -0.10
C HIS A 396 21.66 -14.22 -0.64
N SER A 397 22.14 -14.43 -1.86
CA SER A 397 23.21 -13.64 -2.49
C SER A 397 22.94 -13.32 -3.96
N MET A 398 23.68 -12.35 -4.51
CA MET A 398 23.60 -11.97 -5.93
C MET A 398 24.03 -13.10 -6.87
N LEU A 399 24.93 -13.98 -6.41
CA LEU A 399 25.31 -15.17 -7.17
C LEU A 399 24.13 -16.13 -7.30
N GLN A 400 23.50 -16.48 -6.17
CA GLN A 400 22.31 -17.33 -6.15
C GLN A 400 21.15 -16.71 -6.93
N LEU A 401 21.04 -15.38 -6.93
CA LEU A 401 20.01 -14.68 -7.70
C LEU A 401 20.16 -14.91 -9.21
N LYS A 402 21.39 -14.83 -9.74
CA LYS A 402 21.68 -15.11 -11.15
C LYS A 402 21.39 -16.56 -11.49
N GLU A 403 21.85 -17.49 -10.66
CA GLU A 403 21.61 -18.93 -10.86
C GLU A 403 20.11 -19.25 -10.82
N TYR A 404 19.39 -18.68 -9.86
CA TYR A 404 17.96 -18.88 -9.69
C TYR A 404 17.15 -18.32 -10.86
N SER A 405 17.55 -17.17 -11.42
CA SER A 405 16.88 -16.52 -12.56
C SER A 405 17.11 -17.25 -13.89
N CYS A 406 18.18 -18.04 -14.02
CA CYS A 406 18.46 -18.85 -15.20
C CYS A 406 17.70 -20.19 -15.21
N GLN A 407 17.10 -20.60 -14.09
CA GLN A 407 16.39 -21.87 -14.00
C GLN A 407 15.05 -21.82 -14.73
N GLU A 408 14.69 -22.93 -15.37
CA GLU A 408 13.40 -23.04 -16.05
C GLU A 408 12.24 -22.97 -15.06
N ARG A 409 11.15 -22.31 -15.49
CA ARG A 409 9.93 -22.14 -14.72
C ARG A 409 8.93 -23.20 -15.13
N LEU A 410 8.21 -23.78 -14.17
CA LEU A 410 7.18 -24.78 -14.44
C LEU A 410 6.10 -24.25 -15.38
N CYS A 411 5.73 -22.97 -15.24
CA CYS A 411 4.79 -22.29 -16.13
C CYS A 411 5.21 -22.29 -17.61
N ASN A 412 6.51 -22.48 -17.91
CA ASN A 412 7.03 -22.54 -19.27
C ASN A 412 7.23 -23.99 -19.75
N THR A 413 7.69 -24.88 -18.86
CA THR A 413 8.05 -26.25 -19.21
C THR A 413 6.85 -27.21 -19.21
N ASN A 414 5.89 -27.00 -18.31
CA ASN A 414 4.65 -27.78 -18.23
C ASN A 414 3.48 -26.88 -17.79
N PRO A 415 2.87 -26.12 -18.72
CA PRO A 415 1.77 -25.21 -18.42
C PRO A 415 0.54 -25.90 -17.82
N GLU A 416 0.23 -27.14 -18.23
CA GLU A 416 -0.92 -27.88 -17.71
C GLU A 416 -0.75 -28.20 -16.23
N GLN A 417 0.43 -28.71 -15.85
CA GLN A 417 0.76 -28.93 -14.45
C GLN A 417 0.78 -27.60 -13.66
N ALA A 418 1.32 -26.53 -14.26
CA ALA A 418 1.31 -25.21 -13.63
C ALA A 418 -0.12 -24.73 -13.31
N VAL A 419 -1.08 -24.90 -14.23
CA VAL A 419 -2.49 -24.57 -13.99
C VAL A 419 -3.06 -25.40 -12.84
N GLU A 420 -2.74 -26.69 -12.77
CA GLU A 420 -3.24 -27.57 -11.70
C GLU A 420 -2.71 -27.13 -10.33
N GLU A 421 -1.42 -26.83 -10.21
CA GLU A 421 -0.81 -26.34 -8.97
C GLU A 421 -1.43 -25.00 -8.53
N LEU A 422 -1.74 -24.10 -9.48
CA LEU A 422 -2.32 -22.80 -9.19
C LEU A 422 -3.74 -22.86 -8.64
N LYS A 423 -4.49 -23.96 -8.83
CA LYS A 423 -5.79 -24.18 -8.19
C LYS A 423 -5.69 -24.24 -6.66
N GLY A 424 -4.51 -24.54 -6.13
CA GLY A 424 -4.25 -24.53 -4.69
C GLY A 424 -4.13 -23.12 -4.08
N VAL A 425 -3.96 -22.08 -4.89
CA VAL A 425 -3.82 -20.69 -4.41
C VAL A 425 -5.15 -20.17 -3.89
N ARG A 426 -5.15 -19.60 -2.68
CA ARG A 426 -6.34 -18.97 -2.06
C ARG A 426 -6.04 -17.54 -1.64
N GLY A 427 -6.95 -16.60 -1.90
CA GLY A 427 -6.73 -15.20 -1.55
C GLY A 427 -5.50 -14.60 -2.25
N LEU A 428 -4.84 -13.66 -1.58
CA LEU A 428 -3.75 -12.83 -2.13
C LEU A 428 -2.46 -12.88 -1.31
N LEU A 429 -2.53 -13.34 -0.05
CA LEU A 429 -1.40 -13.30 0.87
C LEU A 429 -0.27 -14.24 0.43
N VAL A 430 0.96 -13.75 0.58
CA VAL A 430 2.17 -14.57 0.55
C VAL A 430 3.06 -14.13 1.72
N HIS A 431 3.86 -15.03 2.28
CA HIS A 431 4.84 -14.63 3.28
C HIS A 431 5.88 -13.67 2.69
N PHE A 432 6.23 -12.65 3.47
CA PHE A 432 7.31 -11.76 3.11
C PHE A 432 8.67 -12.48 3.30
N PRO A 433 9.55 -12.51 2.29
CA PRO A 433 10.79 -13.28 2.36
C PRO A 433 11.88 -12.58 3.17
N LEU A 434 12.00 -12.92 4.46
CA LEU A 434 12.97 -12.32 5.38
C LEU A 434 14.45 -12.57 5.03
N LYS A 435 14.75 -13.60 4.23
CA LYS A 435 16.12 -14.04 3.88
C LYS A 435 16.58 -13.62 2.49
N PHE A 436 15.76 -12.90 1.72
CA PHE A 436 16.12 -12.51 0.37
C PHE A 436 17.34 -11.56 0.36
N LEU A 437 18.44 -11.95 -0.29
CA LEU A 437 19.70 -11.19 -0.32
C LEU A 437 20.23 -10.86 1.10
N CYS A 438 20.14 -11.80 2.05
CA CYS A 438 20.61 -11.58 3.42
C CYS A 438 22.14 -11.61 3.59
N GLU A 439 22.88 -12.13 2.61
CA GLU A 439 24.35 -12.14 2.59
C GLU A 439 24.93 -10.88 1.91
N GLU A 440 24.07 -10.03 1.33
CA GLU A 440 24.47 -8.84 0.60
C GLU A 440 24.36 -7.56 1.44
N ASN A 441 25.27 -6.62 1.20
CA ASN A 441 25.09 -5.24 1.65
C ASN A 441 24.22 -4.48 0.65
N LEU A 442 22.94 -4.31 0.98
CA LEU A 442 21.96 -3.61 0.14
C LEU A 442 22.06 -2.08 0.21
N GLN A 443 23.04 -1.51 0.91
CA GLN A 443 23.29 -0.08 0.87
C GLN A 443 23.80 0.33 -0.51
N PRO A 444 23.34 1.46 -1.07
CA PRO A 444 23.87 1.99 -2.31
C PRO A 444 25.40 2.20 -2.23
N PRO A 445 26.17 1.73 -3.23
CA PRO A 445 27.62 1.94 -3.23
C PRO A 445 27.97 3.44 -3.30
N MET A 446 28.99 3.89 -2.55
CA MET A 446 29.39 5.31 -2.45
C MET A 446 29.80 5.95 -3.79
N ASN A 447 30.12 5.16 -4.81
CA ASN A 447 30.44 5.64 -6.16
C ASN A 447 29.19 5.79 -7.07
N THR A 448 27.99 5.58 -6.55
CA THR A 448 26.72 5.75 -7.27
C THR A 448 26.02 7.05 -6.85
N LYS A 449 25.06 7.52 -7.65
CA LYS A 449 24.25 8.70 -7.30
C LYS A 449 23.48 8.47 -6.00
N GLU A 450 22.98 7.27 -5.80
CA GLU A 450 22.22 6.88 -4.61
C GLU A 450 23.09 6.77 -3.35
N GLY A 451 24.36 6.34 -3.49
CA GLY A 451 25.30 6.27 -2.36
C GLY A 451 25.89 7.63 -1.97
N LEU A 452 25.94 8.58 -2.90
CA LEU A 452 26.27 9.99 -2.59
C LEU A 452 25.07 10.74 -1.99
N ALA A 453 23.85 10.24 -2.15
CA ALA A 453 22.66 10.87 -1.61
C ALA A 453 22.61 10.71 -0.07
N PRO A 454 22.09 11.70 0.67
CA PRO A 454 21.87 11.56 2.10
C PRO A 454 20.98 10.36 2.40
N SER A 455 21.29 9.60 3.46
CA SER A 455 20.47 8.47 3.91
C SER A 455 19.02 8.87 4.21
N GLU A 456 18.80 10.13 4.61
CA GLU A 456 17.47 10.73 4.81
C GLU A 456 16.58 10.71 3.56
N LEU A 457 17.17 10.57 2.36
CA LEU A 457 16.41 10.40 1.12
C LEU A 457 15.59 9.10 1.14
N TRP A 458 16.13 8.06 1.76
CA TRP A 458 15.61 6.68 1.75
C TRP A 458 14.87 6.28 3.03
N THR A 459 14.84 7.15 4.06
CA THR A 459 14.35 6.81 5.41
C THR A 459 13.07 7.48 5.83
#